data_AF-A0A939RAD3-F1
#
_entry.id   AF-A0A939RAD3-F1
#
_cell.length_a   1.000
_cell.length_b   1.000
_cell.length_c   1.000
_cell.angle_alpha   90.00
_cell.angle_beta   90.00
_cell.angle_gamma   90.00
#
_symmetry.space_group_name_H-M   'P 1'
#
loop_
_entity.id
_entity.type
_entity.pdbx_description
1 polymer ?
#
loop_
_entity_poly.entity_id
_entity_poly.type
_entity_poly.pdbx_seq_one_letter_code
_entity_poly.pdbx_strand_id
1 'polypeptide(L)'
;MKKYILLIILLVAMASSQAQGLKAFISHKAYCTNAMQPYIEFFFIVGGNTVQYAPSSQYGYEAEVEIHVDVVKDDSIVNGLHYILSSGDFADSIRDGKPDFSNFNNLPVDNGDYYLHFTLKDRNSDSDSLHYIDHIRVHFPKDEISSSRLSLFSSMTAPKSTDLFVKYGFALPPLFYNFVPESQYALPFALEVYNTKTIIGADEQLTAKCFIEYAESKLVALPENIITKRLKTNDVVLVIDQFNTFKLPSGNYNAVVELYHQDSLILINKVFFQKSNPDIHFDISRYNDIVTEGSFVSEMTDRKELEEAVLCLYPIANTPEREFFSQRMKTVTDDQLQRYFYSFWLARDPANPEEAWLNYKKMVDIVQERFGSVQVKGYRTDRGRVYLQYGQPNDIQEVPSDPITLPYEVWHYYYLDNQTNVKFVFYDPALVGNDYELLHSNKYGEPHDPNWKMRLVRKIQTQWDLDNPEPDDYFGGHINDYWRYH
;
A
#
# COMPACT_ATOMS: atom_id res chain seq x y z
N MET A 1 65.47 -14.99 -37.12
CA MET A 1 64.86 -13.69 -36.77
C MET A 1 63.41 -13.92 -36.41
N LYS A 2 63.10 -14.16 -35.13
CA LYS A 2 61.75 -14.40 -34.62
C LYS A 2 61.28 -13.13 -33.92
N LYS A 3 60.20 -12.51 -34.40
CA LYS A 3 59.57 -11.34 -33.78
C LYS A 3 58.75 -11.83 -32.59
N TYR A 4 59.13 -11.43 -31.38
CA TYR A 4 58.30 -11.59 -30.19
C TYR A 4 57.33 -10.42 -30.13
N ILE A 5 56.03 -10.72 -30.16
CA ILE A 5 54.95 -9.77 -29.94
C ILE A 5 54.82 -9.63 -28.41
N LEU A 6 55.08 -8.43 -27.90
CA LEU A 6 54.89 -8.07 -26.50
C LEU A 6 53.38 -7.83 -26.28
N LEU A 7 52.72 -8.75 -25.57
CA LEU A 7 51.33 -8.59 -25.15
C LEU A 7 51.32 -7.71 -23.90
N ILE A 8 50.99 -6.42 -24.06
CA ILE A 8 50.74 -5.51 -22.95
C ILE A 8 49.34 -5.84 -22.42
N ILE A 9 49.28 -6.52 -21.27
CA ILE A 9 48.06 -6.69 -20.48
C ILE A 9 47.78 -5.32 -19.84
N LEU A 10 46.92 -4.53 -20.48
CA LEU A 10 46.33 -3.34 -19.87
C LEU A 10 45.25 -3.83 -18.89
N LEU A 11 45.64 -4.03 -17.63
CA LEU A 11 44.73 -4.34 -16.54
C LEU A 11 43.99 -3.04 -16.17
N VAL A 12 42.97 -2.70 -16.95
CA VAL A 12 42.00 -1.67 -16.57
C VAL A 12 41.10 -2.32 -15.52
N ALA A 13 41.49 -2.17 -14.25
CA ALA A 13 40.55 -2.28 -13.15
C ALA A 13 39.58 -1.10 -13.30
N MET A 14 38.50 -1.28 -14.07
CA MET A 14 37.31 -0.47 -13.90
C MET A 14 36.73 -0.87 -12.54
N ALA A 15 37.17 -0.17 -11.49
CA ALA A 15 36.31 0.03 -10.35
C ALA A 15 35.11 0.83 -10.88
N SER A 16 34.09 0.13 -11.34
CA SER A 16 32.76 0.71 -11.49
C SER A 16 32.31 1.06 -10.07
N SER A 17 32.64 2.27 -9.63
CA SER A 17 31.88 2.91 -8.56
C SER A 17 30.46 3.05 -9.12
N GLN A 18 29.59 2.09 -8.79
CA GLN A 18 28.17 2.38 -8.85
C GLN A 18 27.98 3.57 -7.91
N ALA A 19 27.72 4.73 -8.48
CA ALA A 19 27.23 5.88 -7.73
C ALA A 19 25.86 5.45 -7.19
N GLN A 20 25.86 4.87 -5.99
CA GLN A 20 24.63 4.51 -5.32
C GLN A 20 24.05 5.81 -4.76
N GLY A 21 22.95 6.28 -5.36
CA GLY A 21 22.26 7.49 -4.92
C GLY A 21 21.72 7.35 -3.50
N LEU A 22 21.52 8.50 -2.85
CA LEU A 22 20.90 8.61 -1.52
C LEU A 22 19.58 7.84 -1.50
N LYS A 23 19.43 6.93 -0.54
CA LYS A 23 18.16 6.25 -0.27
C LYS A 23 17.62 6.70 1.08
N ALA A 24 16.35 7.10 1.08
CA ALA A 24 15.65 7.47 2.30
C ALA A 24 14.25 6.86 2.32
N PHE A 25 13.78 6.53 3.51
CA PHE A 25 12.37 6.25 3.78
C PHE A 25 11.76 7.44 4.50
N ILE A 26 10.61 7.90 4.00
CA ILE A 26 9.87 9.05 4.52
C ILE A 26 8.48 8.58 4.90
N SER A 27 8.02 8.97 6.08
CA SER A 27 6.65 8.73 6.55
C SER A 27 6.11 9.97 7.24
N HIS A 28 4.83 10.26 7.05
CA HIS A 28 4.19 11.40 7.69
C HIS A 28 2.73 11.10 8.05
N LYS A 29 2.24 11.71 9.13
CA LYS A 29 0.87 11.54 9.63
C LYS A 29 0.37 12.80 10.31
N ALA A 30 -0.91 13.10 10.12
CA ALA A 30 -1.57 14.19 10.80
C ALA A 30 -2.03 13.77 12.22
N TYR A 31 -1.80 14.64 13.18
CA TYR A 31 -2.23 14.52 14.56
C TYR A 31 -2.78 15.85 15.07
N CYS A 32 -3.33 15.84 16.28
CA CYS A 32 -3.90 17.01 16.90
C CYS A 32 -3.58 17.00 18.40
N THR A 33 -3.33 18.17 18.98
CA THR A 33 -3.25 18.29 20.44
C THR A 33 -4.64 18.24 21.06
N ASN A 34 -4.70 18.03 22.38
CA ASN A 34 -5.93 18.14 23.17
C ASN A 34 -6.55 19.56 23.12
N ALA A 35 -5.77 20.58 22.75
CA ALA A 35 -6.24 21.95 22.53
C ALA A 35 -6.80 22.17 21.11
N MET A 36 -6.96 21.11 20.32
CA MET A 36 -7.40 21.16 18.93
C MET A 36 -6.46 21.98 18.02
N GLN A 37 -5.14 21.80 18.22
CA GLN A 37 -4.11 22.36 17.34
C GLN A 37 -3.50 21.23 16.49
N PRO A 38 -3.76 21.20 15.18
CA PRO A 38 -3.22 20.17 14.31
C PRO A 38 -1.72 20.33 14.05
N TYR A 39 -1.09 19.22 13.73
CA TYR A 39 0.31 19.17 13.31
C TYR A 39 0.57 17.92 12.47
N ILE A 40 1.64 17.96 11.67
CA ILE A 40 2.14 16.82 10.93
C ILE A 40 3.36 16.26 11.66
N GLU A 41 3.33 14.96 11.96
CA GLU A 41 4.48 14.18 12.39
C GLU A 41 5.21 13.69 11.13
N PHE A 42 6.51 13.97 11.04
CA PHE A 42 7.40 13.49 9.99
C PHE A 42 8.45 12.55 10.55
N PHE A 43 8.75 11.52 9.78
CA PHE A 43 9.75 10.52 10.10
C PHE A 43 10.62 10.24 8.89
N PHE A 44 11.93 10.19 9.13
CA PHE A 44 12.95 9.98 8.12
C PHE A 44 13.91 8.89 8.55
N ILE A 45 14.22 7.97 7.64
CA ILE A 45 15.36 7.05 7.75
C ILE A 45 16.24 7.30 6.54
N VAL A 46 17.52 7.52 6.77
CA VAL A 46 18.54 7.56 5.72
C VAL A 46 19.32 6.26 5.75
N GLY A 47 19.48 5.65 4.58
CA GLY A 47 20.28 4.45 4.42
C GLY A 47 21.76 4.75 4.66
N GLY A 48 22.34 4.25 5.75
CA GLY A 48 23.73 4.58 6.14
C GLY A 48 24.75 4.22 5.07
N ASN A 49 24.53 3.10 4.39
CA ASN A 49 25.39 2.64 3.29
C ASN A 49 25.27 3.47 2.00
N THR A 50 24.33 4.42 1.93
CA THR A 50 23.99 5.18 0.70
C THR A 50 24.48 6.62 0.69
N VAL A 51 25.13 7.05 1.78
CA VAL A 51 25.65 8.42 1.95
C VAL A 51 27.17 8.46 2.00
N GLN A 52 27.73 9.63 1.73
CA GLN A 52 29.16 9.88 1.80
C GLN A 52 29.58 10.32 3.20
N TYR A 53 30.64 9.71 3.70
CA TYR A 53 31.22 10.04 5.00
C TYR A 53 32.43 10.96 4.81
N ALA A 54 32.40 12.12 5.44
CA ALA A 54 33.47 13.12 5.42
C ALA A 54 34.13 13.24 6.80
N PRO A 55 35.39 13.70 6.89
CA PRO A 55 36.06 13.91 8.18
C PRO A 55 35.25 14.84 9.09
N SER A 56 34.98 14.37 10.30
CA SER A 56 34.24 15.11 11.31
C SER A 56 35.16 15.93 12.21
N SER A 57 34.56 16.83 12.98
CA SER A 57 35.29 17.66 13.96
C SER A 57 35.91 16.88 15.13
N GLN A 58 35.52 15.62 15.35
CA GLN A 58 35.91 14.80 16.50
C GLN A 58 36.99 13.73 16.17
N TYR A 59 37.76 13.94 15.10
CA TYR A 59 38.74 12.95 14.58
C TYR A 59 38.08 11.63 14.08
N GLY A 60 36.83 11.71 13.63
CA GLY A 60 36.10 10.60 13.00
C GLY A 60 35.64 10.95 11.59
N TYR A 61 34.65 10.21 11.11
CA TYR A 61 33.93 10.46 9.87
C TYR A 61 32.43 10.45 10.15
N GLU A 62 31.71 11.41 9.58
CA GLU A 62 30.26 11.51 9.69
C GLU A 62 29.62 11.73 8.31
N ALA A 63 28.36 11.32 8.18
CA ALA A 63 27.52 11.66 7.06
C ALA A 63 26.43 12.63 7.52
N GLU A 64 26.13 13.62 6.68
CA GLU A 64 25.09 14.61 6.93
C GLU A 64 24.16 14.70 5.73
N VAL A 65 22.86 14.54 6.00
CA VAL A 65 21.81 14.76 5.00
C VAL A 65 21.02 15.99 5.40
N GLU A 66 21.00 16.97 4.50
CA GLU A 66 20.16 18.15 4.60
C GLU A 66 18.73 17.80 4.15
N ILE A 67 17.75 18.09 4.98
CA ILE A 67 16.34 17.75 4.77
C ILE A 67 15.52 19.03 4.77
N HIS A 68 14.79 19.26 3.68
CA HIS A 68 13.81 20.34 3.51
C HIS A 68 12.45 19.71 3.25
N VAL A 69 11.41 20.22 3.92
CA VAL A 69 10.01 19.90 3.59
C VAL A 69 9.23 21.19 3.49
N ASP A 70 8.68 21.45 2.31
CA ASP A 70 7.73 22.53 2.11
C ASP A 70 6.31 21.98 2.18
N VAL A 71 5.46 22.63 2.98
CA VAL A 71 4.02 22.37 3.04
C VAL A 71 3.35 23.36 2.09
N VAL A 72 2.80 22.85 0.99
CA VAL A 72 2.25 23.65 -0.11
C VAL A 72 0.73 23.57 -0.12
N LYS A 73 0.07 24.71 -0.22
CA LYS A 73 -1.38 24.86 -0.42
C LYS A 73 -1.64 25.93 -1.47
N ASP A 74 -2.49 25.62 -2.46
CA ASP A 74 -2.85 26.55 -3.55
C ASP A 74 -1.59 27.20 -4.20
N ASP A 75 -0.60 26.37 -4.54
CA ASP A 75 0.71 26.76 -5.11
C ASP A 75 1.58 27.67 -4.24
N SER A 76 1.23 27.86 -2.97
CA SER A 76 1.99 28.66 -2.01
C SER A 76 2.55 27.79 -0.87
N ILE A 77 3.81 28.03 -0.49
CA ILE A 77 4.42 27.42 0.69
C ILE A 77 3.81 28.11 1.92
N VAL A 78 3.06 27.36 2.73
CA VAL A 78 2.39 27.88 3.93
C VAL A 78 3.18 27.62 5.22
N ASN A 79 4.03 26.60 5.22
CA ASN A 79 4.94 26.27 6.30
C ASN A 79 6.05 25.34 5.78
N GLY A 80 7.07 25.05 6.57
CA GLY A 80 8.09 24.08 6.21
C GLY A 80 9.04 23.77 7.35
N LEU A 81 9.89 22.77 7.13
CA LEU A 81 10.96 22.40 8.04
C LEU A 81 12.28 22.24 7.30
N HIS A 82 13.36 22.69 7.92
CA HIS A 82 14.72 22.57 7.41
C HIS A 82 15.64 22.17 8.54
N TYR A 83 16.34 21.05 8.39
CA TYR A 83 17.34 20.60 9.34
C TYR A 83 18.38 19.70 8.71
N ILE A 84 19.47 19.45 9.45
CA ILE A 84 20.53 18.52 9.07
C ILE A 84 20.41 17.27 9.94
N LEU A 85 20.36 16.11 9.30
CA LEU A 85 20.37 14.81 9.94
C LEU A 85 21.79 14.23 9.85
N SER A 86 22.44 14.06 11.01
CA SER A 86 23.78 13.46 11.10
C SER A 86 23.70 11.98 11.46
N SER A 87 24.60 11.18 10.89
CA SER A 87 24.80 9.77 11.24
C SER A 87 25.48 9.57 12.60
N GLY A 88 26.02 10.64 13.18
CA GLY A 88 27.04 10.56 14.22
C GLY A 88 28.40 10.14 13.68
N ASP A 89 29.38 10.07 14.59
CA ASP A 89 30.79 9.84 14.29
C ASP A 89 31.14 8.35 14.18
N PHE A 90 31.96 8.02 13.17
CA PHE A 90 32.56 6.70 12.98
C PHE A 90 34.08 6.76 12.82
N ALA A 91 34.77 5.64 13.03
CA ALA A 91 36.22 5.56 12.92
C ALA A 91 36.77 5.64 11.49
N ASP A 92 35.94 5.34 10.48
CA ASP A 92 36.31 5.28 9.07
C ASP A 92 35.19 5.82 8.17
N SER A 93 35.52 6.06 6.91
CA SER A 93 34.61 6.51 5.85
C SER A 93 33.97 5.35 5.05
N ILE A 94 34.15 4.09 5.47
CA ILE A 94 33.71 2.93 4.70
C ILE A 94 32.18 2.83 4.82
N ARG A 95 31.46 2.89 3.71
CA ARG A 95 29.99 2.89 3.74
C ARG A 95 29.42 1.55 4.19
N ASP A 96 30.01 0.44 3.75
CA ASP A 96 29.48 -0.90 3.99
C ASP A 96 29.35 -1.23 5.48
N GLY A 97 28.13 -1.57 5.90
CA GLY A 97 27.82 -1.95 7.27
C GLY A 97 27.54 -0.78 8.21
N LYS A 98 27.47 0.46 7.70
CA LYS A 98 27.00 1.61 8.50
C LYS A 98 25.50 1.47 8.76
N PRO A 99 25.05 1.70 10.00
CA PRO A 99 23.65 1.62 10.34
C PRO A 99 22.87 2.76 9.69
N ASP A 100 21.58 2.52 9.45
CA ASP A 100 20.66 3.59 9.10
C ASP A 100 20.50 4.56 10.29
N PHE A 101 20.29 5.83 9.97
CA PHE A 101 20.09 6.87 10.96
C PHE A 101 18.81 7.64 10.65
N SER A 102 18.13 8.10 11.70
CA SER A 102 16.75 8.53 11.61
C SER A 102 16.45 9.73 12.49
N ASN A 103 15.41 10.48 12.13
CA ASN A 103 14.91 11.57 12.94
C ASN A 103 13.39 11.67 12.84
N PHE A 104 12.83 12.37 13.83
CA PHE A 104 11.42 12.65 13.97
C PHE A 104 11.22 14.15 14.21
N ASN A 105 10.27 14.75 13.48
CA ASN A 105 9.95 16.17 13.61
C ASN A 105 8.45 16.40 13.57
N ASN A 106 7.99 17.41 14.31
CA ASN A 106 6.59 17.85 14.30
C ASN A 106 6.51 19.25 13.70
N LEU A 107 5.56 19.46 12.80
CA LEU A 107 5.29 20.76 12.20
C LEU A 107 3.82 21.15 12.42
N PRO A 108 3.54 22.19 13.23
CA PRO A 108 2.20 22.73 13.37
C PRO A 108 1.65 23.22 12.03
N VAL A 109 0.41 22.86 11.71
CA VAL A 109 -0.27 23.31 10.49
C VAL A 109 -1.77 23.42 10.77
N ASP A 110 -2.46 24.31 10.08
CA ASP A 110 -3.92 24.40 10.19
C ASP A 110 -4.61 23.25 9.44
N ASN A 111 -5.90 23.06 9.70
CA ASN A 111 -6.72 22.14 8.92
C ASN A 111 -6.72 22.53 7.42
N GLY A 112 -6.54 21.54 6.55
CA GLY A 112 -6.48 21.73 5.11
C GLY A 112 -5.93 20.51 4.38
N ASP A 113 -5.99 20.57 3.06
CA ASP A 113 -5.34 19.63 2.15
C ASP A 113 -4.05 20.27 1.63
N TYR A 114 -2.95 19.52 1.66
CA TYR A 114 -1.61 20.01 1.38
C TYR A 114 -0.81 19.03 0.52
N TYR A 115 0.10 19.56 -0.28
CA TYR A 115 1.21 18.80 -0.86
C TYR A 115 2.47 19.01 -0.01
N LEU A 116 3.19 17.94 0.25
CA LEU A 116 4.45 17.94 1.00
C LEU A 116 5.57 17.73 0.00
N HIS A 117 6.40 18.74 -0.20
CA HIS A 117 7.53 18.67 -1.11
C HIS A 117 8.80 18.41 -0.29
N PHE A 118 9.31 17.18 -0.39
CA PHE A 118 10.52 16.75 0.28
C PHE A 118 11.72 16.95 -0.63
N THR A 119 12.79 17.54 -0.09
CA THR A 119 14.10 17.64 -0.74
C THR A 119 15.17 17.16 0.24
N LEU A 120 15.92 16.12 -0.14
CA LEU A 120 16.99 15.56 0.67
C LEU A 120 18.31 15.60 -0.11
N LYS A 121 19.36 16.16 0.50
CA LYS A 121 20.69 16.29 -0.11
C LYS A 121 21.75 15.72 0.81
N ASP A 122 22.53 14.76 0.33
CA ASP A 122 23.79 14.38 0.98
C ASP A 122 24.79 15.52 0.82
N ARG A 123 25.16 16.15 1.94
CA ARG A 123 26.06 17.32 1.95
C ARG A 123 27.50 16.98 1.55
N ASN A 124 27.85 15.71 1.64
CA ASN A 124 29.17 15.18 1.33
C ASN A 124 29.22 14.59 -0.09
N SER A 125 28.14 14.70 -0.88
CA SER A 125 28.04 14.18 -2.25
C SER A 125 27.76 15.27 -3.28
N ASP A 126 28.36 15.12 -4.47
CA ASP A 126 28.00 15.90 -5.65
C ASP A 126 26.71 15.40 -6.34
N SER A 127 26.18 14.23 -5.95
CA SER A 127 24.94 13.66 -6.52
C SER A 127 23.72 14.56 -6.31
N ASP A 128 22.78 14.56 -7.25
CA ASP A 128 21.57 15.37 -7.15
C ASP A 128 20.73 15.07 -5.90
N SER A 129 19.91 16.05 -5.53
CA SER A 129 18.98 15.92 -4.41
C SER A 129 17.88 14.92 -4.73
N LEU A 130 17.48 14.15 -3.72
CA LEU A 130 16.27 13.33 -3.79
C LEU A 130 15.05 14.24 -3.60
N HIS A 131 14.15 14.25 -4.58
CA HIS A 131 12.89 14.97 -4.52
C HIS A 131 11.72 13.97 -4.43
N TYR A 132 10.76 14.26 -3.55
CA TYR A 132 9.55 13.45 -3.40
C TYR A 132 8.37 14.36 -3.06
N ILE A 133 7.21 14.10 -3.65
CA ILE A 133 5.97 14.83 -3.36
C ILE A 133 4.94 13.83 -2.87
N ASP A 134 4.29 14.13 -1.76
CA ASP A 134 3.12 13.38 -1.29
C ASP A 134 2.00 14.33 -0.87
N HIS A 135 0.79 13.81 -0.73
CA HIS A 135 -0.40 14.55 -0.34
C HIS A 135 -0.84 14.19 1.09
N ILE A 136 -1.18 15.20 1.89
CA ILE A 136 -1.75 15.01 3.22
C ILE A 136 -3.00 15.87 3.43
N ARG A 137 -4.04 15.23 3.99
CA ARG A 137 -5.21 15.91 4.53
C ARG A 137 -5.10 16.02 6.05
N VAL A 138 -5.16 17.25 6.55
CA VAL A 138 -5.21 17.58 7.99
C VAL A 138 -6.63 18.04 8.30
N HIS A 139 -7.37 17.23 9.07
CA HIS A 139 -8.79 17.49 9.30
C HIS A 139 -9.21 17.09 10.72
N PHE A 140 -9.13 18.06 11.62
CA PHE A 140 -9.54 17.97 13.03
C PHE A 140 -10.49 19.13 13.37
N PRO A 141 -11.75 19.09 12.89
CA PRO A 141 -12.78 20.07 13.26
C PRO A 141 -13.07 20.02 14.76
N LYS A 142 -13.48 21.14 15.35
CA LYS A 142 -13.75 21.26 16.81
C LYS A 142 -15.15 20.75 17.19
N ASP A 143 -16.03 20.67 16.22
CA ASP A 143 -17.46 20.37 16.32
C ASP A 143 -17.82 18.97 15.80
N GLU A 144 -16.82 18.15 15.47
CA GLU A 144 -17.02 16.76 15.07
C GLU A 144 -16.01 15.84 15.75
N ILE A 145 -16.34 14.54 15.80
CA ILE A 145 -15.40 13.50 16.21
C ILE A 145 -14.45 13.25 15.04
N SER A 146 -13.15 13.36 15.31
CA SER A 146 -12.09 13.11 14.34
C SER A 146 -11.05 12.16 14.91
N SER A 147 -10.12 11.69 14.09
CA SER A 147 -9.07 10.77 14.55
C SER A 147 -7.77 10.97 13.81
N SER A 148 -6.66 10.59 14.45
CA SER A 148 -5.39 10.41 13.74
C SER A 148 -5.54 9.28 12.72
N ARG A 149 -4.56 9.08 11.84
CA ARG A 149 -4.49 7.80 11.11
C ARG A 149 -4.14 6.68 12.09
N LEU A 150 -4.71 5.49 11.87
CA LEU A 150 -4.32 4.27 12.58
C LEU A 150 -2.83 3.99 12.29
N SER A 151 -2.04 3.88 13.35
CA SER A 151 -0.61 3.66 13.27
C SER A 151 -0.25 2.24 13.66
N LEU A 152 0.60 1.60 12.85
CA LEU A 152 1.22 0.31 13.16
C LEU A 152 2.66 0.52 13.59
N PHE A 153 3.12 -0.31 14.51
CA PHE A 153 4.46 -0.27 15.08
C PHE A 153 5.16 -1.61 14.93
N SER A 154 6.49 -1.59 14.89
CA SER A 154 7.29 -2.83 14.85
C SER A 154 7.42 -3.49 16.22
N SER A 155 7.29 -2.72 17.30
CA SER A 155 7.24 -3.23 18.67
C SER A 155 6.58 -2.23 19.63
N MET A 156 6.25 -2.70 20.83
CA MET A 156 5.74 -1.87 21.93
C MET A 156 6.47 -2.30 23.19
N THR A 157 7.38 -1.45 23.67
CA THR A 157 8.24 -1.77 24.82
C THR A 157 8.30 -0.62 25.82
N ALA A 158 8.84 -0.88 27.01
CA ALA A 158 9.09 0.18 27.98
C ALA A 158 10.18 1.13 27.45
N PRO A 159 9.97 2.46 27.54
CA PRO A 159 10.87 3.43 26.91
C PRO A 159 12.22 3.52 27.63
N LYS A 160 13.27 3.71 26.84
CA LYS A 160 14.64 4.01 27.26
C LYS A 160 14.99 5.44 26.86
N SER A 161 15.98 6.03 27.52
CA SER A 161 16.42 7.41 27.23
C SER A 161 16.98 7.61 25.82
N THR A 162 17.32 6.54 25.12
CA THR A 162 17.85 6.55 23.74
C THR A 162 16.78 6.32 22.68
N ASP A 163 15.54 5.99 23.07
CA ASP A 163 14.48 5.69 22.11
C ASP A 163 13.96 6.98 21.49
N LEU A 164 13.93 7.03 20.16
CA LEU A 164 13.42 8.18 19.41
C LEU A 164 11.88 8.23 19.42
N PHE A 165 11.22 7.08 19.55
CA PHE A 165 9.76 6.95 19.39
C PHE A 165 9.07 6.67 20.71
N VAL A 166 9.08 7.63 21.63
CA VAL A 166 8.36 7.48 22.90
C VAL A 166 7.00 8.16 22.80
N LYS A 167 5.92 7.38 22.74
CA LYS A 167 4.53 7.87 22.72
C LYS A 167 3.64 7.03 23.64
N TYR A 168 2.69 7.68 24.30
CA TYR A 168 1.72 7.03 25.20
C TYR A 168 2.35 6.20 26.34
N GLY A 169 3.58 6.51 26.75
CA GLY A 169 4.31 5.77 27.77
C GLY A 169 5.07 4.54 27.26
N PHE A 170 5.19 4.35 25.94
CA PHE A 170 5.88 3.24 25.31
C PHE A 170 6.90 3.71 24.28
N ALA A 171 7.96 2.91 24.08
CA ALA A 171 8.74 2.98 22.85
C ALA A 171 7.99 2.25 21.73
N LEU A 172 7.60 2.99 20.70
CA LEU A 172 6.73 2.61 19.58
C LEU A 172 7.39 2.94 18.24
N PRO A 173 8.49 2.26 17.86
CA PRO A 173 9.09 2.44 16.55
C PRO A 173 8.07 2.12 15.44
N PRO A 174 7.89 2.99 14.42
CA PRO A 174 6.94 2.76 13.34
C PRO A 174 7.18 1.42 12.62
N LEU A 175 6.12 0.84 12.06
CA LEU A 175 6.24 -0.30 11.15
C LEU A 175 6.67 0.20 9.77
N PHE A 176 7.93 -0.05 9.39
CA PHE A 176 8.45 0.39 8.10
C PHE A 176 7.83 -0.39 6.95
N TYR A 177 7.57 0.31 5.84
CA TYR A 177 6.95 -0.23 4.62
C TYR A 177 5.57 -0.89 4.83
N ASN A 178 4.97 -0.73 6.02
CA ASN A 178 3.81 -1.50 6.46
C ASN A 178 3.98 -3.01 6.19
N PHE A 179 5.17 -3.55 6.42
CA PHE A 179 5.49 -4.95 6.17
C PHE A 179 5.79 -5.69 7.49
N VAL A 180 5.10 -6.81 7.70
CA VAL A 180 5.28 -7.67 8.87
C VAL A 180 6.01 -8.95 8.43
N PRO A 181 7.28 -9.14 8.85
CA PRO A 181 8.03 -10.34 8.51
C PRO A 181 7.51 -11.58 9.26
N GLU A 182 8.02 -12.75 8.89
CA GLU A 182 7.69 -14.03 9.54
C GLU A 182 7.99 -14.00 11.04
N SER A 183 9.16 -13.48 11.41
CA SER A 183 9.66 -13.40 12.78
C SER A 183 8.88 -12.46 13.71
N GLN A 184 7.97 -11.64 13.18
CA GLN A 184 7.19 -10.70 13.96
C GLN A 184 5.77 -11.22 14.20
N TYR A 185 5.52 -11.62 15.45
CA TYR A 185 4.24 -12.19 15.89
C TYR A 185 3.31 -11.20 16.60
N ALA A 186 3.83 -10.05 16.99
CA ALA A 186 3.05 -8.96 17.57
C ALA A 186 3.03 -7.78 16.60
N LEU A 187 1.85 -7.24 16.37
CA LEU A 187 1.64 -6.03 15.58
C LEU A 187 0.93 -4.99 16.45
N PRO A 188 1.69 -4.18 17.20
CA PRO A 188 1.13 -3.09 17.98
C PRO A 188 0.54 -2.01 17.09
N PHE A 189 -0.51 -1.38 17.59
CA PHE A 189 -1.20 -0.29 16.91
C PHE A 189 -1.68 0.78 17.88
N ALA A 190 -1.88 2.00 17.38
CA ALA A 190 -2.50 3.09 18.13
C ALA A 190 -3.35 3.99 17.24
N LEU A 191 -4.44 4.50 17.82
CA LEU A 191 -5.34 5.49 17.24
C LEU A 191 -5.71 6.53 18.30
N GLU A 192 -5.54 7.82 17.98
CA GLU A 192 -6.06 8.93 18.78
C GLU A 192 -7.42 9.35 18.22
N VAL A 193 -8.43 9.45 19.07
CA VAL A 193 -9.77 9.93 18.72
C VAL A 193 -10.07 11.19 19.52
N TYR A 194 -10.41 12.26 18.82
CA TYR A 194 -10.54 13.61 19.39
C TYR A 194 -12.01 14.01 19.55
N ASN A 195 -12.27 14.93 20.48
CA ASN A 195 -13.58 15.56 20.73
C ASN A 195 -14.73 14.65 21.18
N THR A 196 -14.47 13.38 21.52
CA THR A 196 -15.56 12.48 21.95
C THR A 196 -16.34 13.03 23.15
N LYS A 197 -15.66 13.64 24.13
CA LYS A 197 -16.30 14.29 25.28
C LYS A 197 -17.15 15.50 24.90
N THR A 198 -16.67 16.34 23.98
CA THR A 198 -17.37 17.54 23.53
C THR A 198 -18.65 17.18 22.77
N ILE A 199 -18.60 16.15 21.93
CA ILE A 199 -19.71 15.78 21.03
C ILE A 199 -20.73 14.86 21.71
N ILE A 200 -20.27 13.89 22.50
CA ILE A 200 -21.14 12.86 23.09
C ILE A 200 -21.55 13.23 24.53
N GLY A 201 -20.64 13.85 25.28
CA GLY A 201 -20.79 14.09 26.72
C GLY A 201 -19.61 13.52 27.51
N ALA A 202 -19.47 13.95 28.76
CA ALA A 202 -18.42 13.46 29.64
C ALA A 202 -18.79 12.11 30.28
N ASP A 203 -17.79 11.26 30.51
CA ASP A 203 -17.91 9.95 31.17
C ASP A 203 -18.84 8.91 30.47
N GLU A 204 -19.25 9.16 29.23
CA GLU A 204 -20.02 8.21 28.43
C GLU A 204 -19.16 7.03 27.96
N GLN A 205 -19.78 5.86 27.81
CA GLN A 205 -19.09 4.63 27.45
C GLN A 205 -18.92 4.49 25.94
N LEU A 206 -17.71 4.15 25.52
CA LEU A 206 -17.37 3.81 24.14
C LEU A 206 -16.91 2.35 24.06
N THR A 207 -17.13 1.72 22.90
CA THR A 207 -16.60 0.39 22.59
C THR A 207 -15.75 0.46 21.33
N ALA A 208 -14.47 0.13 21.44
CA ALA A 208 -13.58 -0.04 20.29
C ALA A 208 -13.50 -1.52 19.92
N LYS A 209 -13.82 -1.86 18.67
CA LYS A 209 -13.63 -3.19 18.08
C LYS A 209 -12.48 -3.12 17.10
N CYS A 210 -11.43 -3.90 17.35
CA CYS A 210 -10.20 -3.88 16.56
C CYS A 210 -9.98 -5.27 15.95
N PHE A 211 -9.68 -5.34 14.66
CA PHE A 211 -9.48 -6.62 13.96
C PHE A 211 -8.59 -6.46 12.73
N ILE A 212 -8.18 -7.60 12.17
CA ILE A 212 -7.48 -7.69 10.89
C ILE A 212 -8.44 -8.29 9.87
N GLU A 213 -8.59 -7.62 8.73
CA GLU A 213 -9.32 -8.11 7.56
C GLU A 213 -8.35 -8.35 6.39
N TYR A 214 -8.73 -9.24 5.48
CA TYR A 214 -8.04 -9.34 4.18
C TYR A 214 -8.29 -8.07 3.36
N ALA A 215 -7.24 -7.54 2.72
CA ALA A 215 -7.36 -6.32 1.94
C ALA A 215 -8.28 -6.49 0.72
N GLU A 216 -8.31 -7.67 0.12
CA GLU A 216 -9.13 -7.97 -1.07
C GLU A 216 -10.58 -8.26 -0.70
N SER A 217 -10.83 -9.21 0.22
CA SER A 217 -12.19 -9.69 0.51
C SER A 217 -12.91 -8.90 1.61
N LYS A 218 -12.18 -8.07 2.38
CA LYS A 218 -12.68 -7.38 3.59
C LYS A 218 -13.22 -8.31 4.69
N LEU A 219 -13.04 -9.62 4.54
CA LEU A 219 -13.42 -10.59 5.56
C LEU A 219 -12.37 -10.59 6.68
N VAL A 220 -12.83 -10.78 7.92
CA VAL A 220 -11.96 -10.91 9.09
C VAL A 220 -11.07 -12.14 8.92
N ALA A 221 -9.74 -11.95 9.00
CA ALA A 221 -8.78 -13.00 8.71
C ALA A 221 -8.66 -14.05 9.82
N LEU A 222 -8.78 -13.62 11.08
CA LEU A 222 -8.69 -14.44 12.28
C LEU A 222 -9.75 -13.94 13.29
N PRO A 223 -11.00 -14.43 13.22
CA PRO A 223 -12.09 -13.99 14.10
C PRO A 223 -11.78 -14.16 15.60
N GLU A 224 -10.92 -15.11 15.96
CA GLU A 224 -10.44 -15.31 17.33
C GLU A 224 -9.53 -14.17 17.84
N ASN A 225 -9.00 -13.34 16.94
CA ASN A 225 -8.10 -12.22 17.26
C ASN A 225 -8.82 -10.87 17.31
N ILE A 226 -10.16 -10.85 17.30
CA ILE A 226 -10.93 -9.60 17.47
C ILE A 226 -10.73 -9.09 18.90
N ILE A 227 -10.25 -7.87 19.03
CA ILE A 227 -10.03 -7.18 20.31
C ILE A 227 -11.20 -6.24 20.55
N THR A 228 -11.83 -6.33 21.73
CA THR A 228 -12.87 -5.39 22.16
C THR A 228 -12.42 -4.63 23.40
N LYS A 229 -12.36 -3.29 23.32
CA LYS A 229 -11.98 -2.41 24.43
C LYS A 229 -13.15 -1.54 24.85
N ARG A 230 -13.43 -1.51 26.16
CA ARG A 230 -14.35 -0.53 26.76
C ARG A 230 -13.55 0.71 27.14
N LEU A 231 -13.98 1.85 26.63
CA LEU A 231 -13.33 3.14 26.81
C LEU A 231 -14.36 4.13 27.36
N LYS A 232 -13.89 5.30 27.77
CA LYS A 232 -14.74 6.44 28.13
C LYS A 232 -14.44 7.60 27.20
N THR A 233 -15.46 8.40 26.92
CA THR A 233 -15.30 9.69 26.25
C THR A 233 -14.29 10.58 26.97
N ASN A 234 -13.43 11.24 26.22
CA ASN A 234 -12.46 12.20 26.71
C ASN A 234 -12.13 13.24 25.61
N ASP A 235 -11.31 14.25 25.95
CA ASP A 235 -10.81 15.21 24.95
C ASP A 235 -9.96 14.48 23.90
N VAL A 236 -9.14 13.52 24.35
CA VAL A 236 -8.44 12.54 23.51
C VAL A 236 -8.65 11.13 24.08
N VAL A 237 -9.23 10.25 23.27
CA VAL A 237 -9.38 8.82 23.57
C VAL A 237 -8.31 8.06 22.81
N LEU A 238 -7.48 7.31 23.53
CA LEU A 238 -6.43 6.48 22.95
C LEU A 238 -6.90 5.02 22.84
N VAL A 239 -6.95 4.52 21.61
CA VAL A 239 -7.10 3.08 21.34
C VAL A 239 -5.73 2.51 21.01
N ILE A 240 -5.11 1.82 21.96
CA ILE A 240 -3.78 1.20 21.81
C ILE A 240 -3.85 -0.27 22.23
N ASP A 241 -3.33 -1.17 21.39
CA ASP A 241 -3.23 -2.61 21.66
C ASP A 241 -2.26 -3.27 20.66
N GLN A 242 -2.20 -4.60 20.62
CA GLN A 242 -1.42 -5.35 19.64
C GLN A 242 -2.17 -6.57 19.10
N PHE A 243 -2.10 -6.79 17.80
CA PHE A 243 -2.60 -8.02 17.17
C PHE A 243 -1.57 -9.14 17.27
N ASN A 244 -2.06 -10.38 17.36
CA ASN A 244 -1.24 -11.57 17.18
C ASN A 244 -1.24 -11.96 15.68
N THR A 245 -0.07 -11.93 15.06
CA THR A 245 0.13 -12.23 13.64
C THR A 245 0.73 -13.62 13.39
N PHE A 246 0.94 -14.44 14.43
CA PHE A 246 1.59 -15.76 14.33
C PHE A 246 0.88 -16.70 13.35
N LYS A 247 -0.45 -16.77 13.41
CA LYS A 247 -1.28 -17.60 12.51
C LYS A 247 -1.74 -16.87 11.24
N LEU A 248 -1.33 -15.61 11.05
CA LEU A 248 -1.74 -14.85 9.89
C LEU A 248 -0.90 -15.29 8.68
N PRO A 249 -1.50 -15.85 7.61
CA PRO A 249 -0.76 -16.32 6.45
C PRO A 249 -0.15 -15.16 5.66
N SER A 250 0.73 -15.50 4.70
CA SER A 250 1.18 -14.53 3.70
C SER A 250 0.00 -13.85 3.00
N GLY A 251 0.04 -12.53 2.85
CA GLY A 251 -1.01 -11.80 2.17
C GLY A 251 -1.07 -10.32 2.48
N ASN A 252 -2.11 -9.69 1.97
CA ASN A 252 -2.41 -8.28 2.14
C ASN A 252 -3.58 -8.11 3.11
N TYR A 253 -3.45 -7.17 4.03
CA TYR A 253 -4.40 -7.00 5.13
C TYR A 253 -4.67 -5.53 5.41
N ASN A 254 -5.81 -5.27 6.06
CA ASN A 254 -6.01 -4.02 6.79
C ASN A 254 -6.10 -4.33 8.29
N ALA A 255 -5.42 -3.54 9.10
CA ALA A 255 -5.79 -3.38 10.49
C ALA A 255 -6.93 -2.37 10.57
N VAL A 256 -7.98 -2.70 11.32
CA VAL A 256 -9.21 -1.91 11.42
C VAL A 256 -9.52 -1.62 12.88
N VAL A 257 -9.93 -0.39 13.15
CA VAL A 257 -10.50 0.04 14.43
C VAL A 257 -11.86 0.68 14.15
N GLU A 258 -12.90 0.09 14.72
CA GLU A 258 -14.25 0.64 14.74
C GLU A 258 -14.57 1.14 16.15
N LEU A 259 -15.13 2.33 16.26
CA LEU A 259 -15.55 2.92 17.53
C LEU A 259 -17.08 3.05 17.55
N TYR A 260 -17.69 2.55 18.62
CA TYR A 260 -19.14 2.54 18.82
C TYR A 260 -19.53 3.33 20.07
N HIS A 261 -20.68 4.00 19.99
CA HIS A 261 -21.40 4.58 21.12
C HIS A 261 -22.86 4.12 21.05
N GLN A 262 -23.37 3.47 22.12
CA GLN A 262 -24.74 2.93 22.17
C GLN A 262 -25.13 2.16 20.89
N ASP A 263 -24.29 1.19 20.52
CA ASP A 263 -24.42 0.34 19.32
C ASP A 263 -24.33 1.05 17.96
N SER A 264 -24.22 2.37 17.95
CA SER A 264 -24.00 3.16 16.72
C SER A 264 -22.50 3.26 16.42
N LEU A 265 -22.10 2.91 15.20
CA LEU A 265 -20.75 3.13 14.70
C LEU A 265 -20.54 4.63 14.49
N ILE A 266 -19.55 5.21 15.20
CA ILE A 266 -19.25 6.66 15.15
C ILE A 266 -17.94 6.96 14.44
N LEU A 267 -17.05 5.98 14.30
CA LEU A 267 -15.76 6.14 13.61
C LEU A 267 -15.28 4.78 13.10
N ILE A 268 -14.74 4.77 11.88
CA ILE A 268 -13.94 3.65 11.35
C ILE A 268 -12.60 4.17 10.85
N ASN A 269 -11.51 3.52 11.24
CA ASN A 269 -10.16 3.82 10.75
C ASN A 269 -9.47 2.52 10.34
N LYS A 270 -8.72 2.56 9.24
CA LYS A 270 -8.01 1.39 8.73
C LYS A 270 -6.66 1.75 8.12
N VAL A 271 -5.72 0.83 8.22
CA VAL A 271 -4.39 0.93 7.63
C VAL A 271 -3.97 -0.39 7.00
N PHE A 272 -3.48 -0.32 5.77
CA PHE A 272 -2.99 -1.45 5.01
C PHE A 272 -1.64 -1.94 5.54
N PHE A 273 -1.42 -3.26 5.52
CA PHE A 273 -0.11 -3.87 5.73
C PHE A 273 0.00 -5.21 5.00
N GLN A 274 1.24 -5.62 4.73
CA GLN A 274 1.56 -6.92 4.15
C GLN A 274 2.16 -7.84 5.22
N LYS A 275 1.79 -9.11 5.20
CA LYS A 275 2.40 -10.15 6.03
C LYS A 275 3.13 -11.14 5.13
N SER A 276 4.35 -11.50 5.51
CA SER A 276 5.01 -12.70 5.01
C SER A 276 4.99 -13.78 6.08
N ASN A 277 4.40 -14.92 5.78
CA ASN A 277 4.35 -16.09 6.65
C ASN A 277 4.21 -17.37 5.80
N PRO A 278 5.28 -17.78 5.10
CA PRO A 278 5.20 -18.80 4.06
C PRO A 278 4.80 -20.19 4.58
N ASP A 279 5.02 -20.47 5.87
CA ASP A 279 4.72 -21.76 6.48
C ASP A 279 3.24 -21.92 6.87
N ILE A 280 2.46 -20.84 6.87
CA ILE A 280 1.03 -20.88 7.15
C ILE A 280 0.27 -20.91 5.83
N HIS A 281 -0.40 -22.02 5.57
CA HIS A 281 -1.19 -22.23 4.36
C HIS A 281 -2.69 -22.21 4.66
N PHE A 282 -3.47 -21.88 3.62
CA PHE A 282 -4.91 -22.06 3.66
C PHE A 282 -5.27 -23.53 3.83
N ASP A 283 -6.16 -23.80 4.78
CA ASP A 283 -6.69 -25.12 5.06
C ASP A 283 -8.16 -25.19 4.63
N ILE A 284 -8.42 -25.92 3.55
CA ILE A 284 -9.78 -26.11 3.03
C ILE A 284 -10.66 -26.93 3.99
N SER A 285 -10.05 -27.74 4.88
CA SER A 285 -10.80 -28.56 5.82
C SER A 285 -11.59 -27.75 6.84
N ARG A 286 -11.28 -26.45 6.99
CA ARG A 286 -12.05 -25.50 7.80
C ARG A 286 -13.52 -25.38 7.39
N TYR A 287 -13.87 -25.81 6.18
CA TYR A 287 -15.23 -25.79 5.66
C TYR A 287 -15.94 -27.14 5.74
N ASN A 288 -15.31 -28.19 6.27
CA ASN A 288 -15.90 -29.53 6.31
C ASN A 288 -17.22 -29.58 7.09
N ASP A 289 -17.43 -28.69 8.06
CA ASP A 289 -18.66 -28.63 8.85
C ASP A 289 -19.78 -27.80 8.20
N ILE A 290 -19.52 -27.14 7.06
CA ILE A 290 -20.50 -26.33 6.34
C ILE A 290 -21.51 -27.24 5.65
N VAL A 291 -22.78 -27.17 6.05
CA VAL A 291 -23.87 -27.93 5.42
C VAL A 291 -24.31 -27.24 4.13
N THR A 292 -24.22 -27.96 3.00
CA THR A 292 -24.61 -27.51 1.66
C THR A 292 -25.94 -28.08 1.18
N GLU A 293 -26.52 -29.04 1.90
CA GLU A 293 -27.79 -29.68 1.57
C GLU A 293 -28.92 -28.63 1.53
N GLY A 294 -29.65 -28.58 0.42
CA GLY A 294 -30.74 -27.62 0.20
C GLY A 294 -30.29 -26.21 -0.19
N SER A 295 -29.00 -26.01 -0.46
CA SER A 295 -28.47 -24.76 -1.02
C SER A 295 -28.29 -24.84 -2.54
N PHE A 296 -28.08 -23.70 -3.20
CA PHE A 296 -27.86 -23.65 -4.66
C PHE A 296 -26.64 -24.45 -5.15
N VAL A 297 -25.68 -24.76 -4.28
CA VAL A 297 -24.49 -25.52 -4.67
C VAL A 297 -24.71 -27.04 -4.69
N SER A 298 -25.78 -27.55 -4.06
CA SER A 298 -26.04 -29.00 -4.05
C SER A 298 -26.36 -29.54 -5.44
N GLU A 299 -26.92 -28.69 -6.31
CA GLU A 299 -27.25 -29.02 -7.70
C GLU A 299 -26.04 -28.91 -8.64
N MET A 300 -24.93 -28.30 -8.20
CA MET A 300 -23.71 -28.16 -8.99
C MET A 300 -22.90 -29.47 -8.95
N THR A 301 -23.30 -30.45 -9.76
CA THR A 301 -22.66 -31.79 -9.77
C THR A 301 -21.57 -31.95 -10.83
N ASP A 302 -21.47 -31.05 -11.79
CA ASP A 302 -20.42 -31.10 -12.81
C ASP A 302 -19.10 -30.53 -12.27
N ARG A 303 -18.05 -31.37 -12.28
CA ARG A 303 -16.71 -30.99 -11.79
C ARG A 303 -16.17 -29.75 -12.47
N LYS A 304 -16.31 -29.63 -13.80
CA LYS A 304 -15.72 -28.52 -14.55
C LYS A 304 -16.46 -27.23 -14.26
N GLU A 305 -17.78 -27.30 -14.11
CA GLU A 305 -18.60 -26.17 -13.68
C GLU A 305 -18.19 -25.69 -12.29
N LEU A 306 -18.03 -26.60 -11.32
CA LEU A 306 -17.55 -26.27 -9.97
C LEU A 306 -16.15 -25.63 -9.99
N GLU A 307 -15.21 -26.23 -10.73
CA GLU A 307 -13.86 -25.68 -10.86
C GLU A 307 -13.89 -24.28 -11.48
N GLU A 308 -14.66 -24.06 -12.55
CA GLU A 308 -14.79 -22.74 -13.17
C GLU A 308 -15.43 -21.73 -12.22
N ALA A 309 -16.47 -22.14 -11.50
CA ALA A 309 -17.16 -21.31 -10.50
C ALA A 309 -16.19 -20.87 -9.40
N VAL A 310 -15.33 -21.76 -8.91
CA VAL A 310 -14.31 -21.41 -7.92
C VAL A 310 -13.19 -20.56 -8.53
N LEU A 311 -12.69 -20.90 -9.72
CA LEU A 311 -11.61 -20.17 -10.38
C LEU A 311 -11.99 -18.73 -10.71
N CYS A 312 -13.25 -18.49 -11.09
CA CYS A 312 -13.72 -17.14 -11.37
C CYS A 312 -13.84 -16.27 -10.11
N LEU A 313 -13.74 -16.83 -8.90
CA LEU A 313 -13.63 -16.07 -7.66
C LEU A 313 -12.25 -15.45 -7.45
N TYR A 314 -11.23 -15.86 -8.22
CA TYR A 314 -9.85 -15.41 -8.04
C TYR A 314 -9.72 -13.89 -7.82
N PRO A 315 -10.38 -13.00 -8.60
CA PRO A 315 -10.27 -11.56 -8.41
C PRO A 315 -10.75 -11.03 -7.05
N ILE A 316 -11.69 -11.72 -6.40
CA ILE A 316 -12.29 -11.30 -5.12
C ILE A 316 -11.94 -12.25 -3.96
N ALA A 317 -11.17 -13.29 -4.21
CA ALA A 317 -10.60 -14.18 -3.20
C ALA A 317 -9.39 -13.52 -2.52
N ASN A 318 -9.11 -13.93 -1.27
CA ASN A 318 -7.91 -13.48 -0.57
C ASN A 318 -6.65 -14.23 -1.07
N THR A 319 -5.46 -13.68 -0.81
CA THR A 319 -4.19 -14.27 -1.27
C THR A 319 -4.02 -15.75 -0.89
N PRO A 320 -4.26 -16.18 0.36
CA PRO A 320 -4.16 -17.60 0.72
C PRO A 320 -5.10 -18.52 -0.08
N GLU A 321 -6.33 -18.09 -0.35
CA GLU A 321 -7.28 -18.82 -1.20
C GLU A 321 -6.76 -18.93 -2.64
N ARG A 322 -6.29 -17.82 -3.21
CA ARG A 322 -5.73 -17.77 -4.58
C ARG A 322 -4.58 -18.75 -4.75
N GLU A 323 -3.62 -18.72 -3.82
CA GLU A 323 -2.46 -19.62 -3.82
C GLU A 323 -2.86 -21.09 -3.68
N PHE A 324 -3.80 -21.39 -2.78
CA PHE A 324 -4.28 -22.74 -2.58
C PHE A 324 -4.91 -23.31 -3.85
N PHE A 325 -5.85 -22.57 -4.47
CA PHE A 325 -6.53 -23.05 -5.66
C PHE A 325 -5.62 -23.06 -6.89
N SER A 326 -4.64 -22.17 -7.00
CA SER A 326 -3.67 -22.25 -8.10
C SER A 326 -2.80 -23.51 -8.04
N GLN A 327 -2.52 -24.02 -6.83
CA GLN A 327 -1.62 -25.17 -6.64
C GLN A 327 -2.36 -26.51 -6.49
N ARG A 328 -3.52 -26.50 -5.83
CA ARG A 328 -4.16 -27.71 -5.28
C ARG A 328 -5.58 -27.97 -5.76
N MET A 329 -6.16 -27.14 -6.64
CA MET A 329 -7.55 -27.32 -7.13
C MET A 329 -7.85 -28.76 -7.57
N LYS A 330 -6.94 -29.37 -8.33
CA LYS A 330 -7.08 -30.73 -8.88
C LYS A 330 -7.16 -31.83 -7.83
N THR A 331 -6.71 -31.57 -6.60
CA THR A 331 -6.71 -32.54 -5.50
C THR A 331 -7.87 -32.36 -4.52
N VAL A 332 -8.66 -31.28 -4.67
CA VAL A 332 -9.83 -30.99 -3.83
C VAL A 332 -11.01 -31.83 -4.32
N THR A 333 -11.79 -32.42 -3.41
CA THR A 333 -13.00 -33.19 -3.78
C THR A 333 -14.16 -32.28 -4.18
N ASP A 334 -15.17 -32.81 -4.88
CA ASP A 334 -16.33 -32.01 -5.31
C ASP A 334 -17.12 -31.47 -4.11
N ASP A 335 -17.30 -32.29 -3.06
CA ASP A 335 -17.91 -31.87 -1.80
C ASP A 335 -17.13 -30.71 -1.15
N GLN A 336 -15.80 -30.77 -1.12
CA GLN A 336 -14.97 -29.67 -0.60
C GLN A 336 -15.08 -28.40 -1.45
N LEU A 337 -15.16 -28.52 -2.79
CA LEU A 337 -15.39 -27.37 -3.67
C LEU A 337 -16.76 -26.75 -3.43
N GLN A 338 -17.82 -27.56 -3.32
CA GLN A 338 -19.17 -27.09 -3.02
C GLN A 338 -19.21 -26.36 -1.67
N ARG A 339 -18.63 -26.95 -0.62
CA ARG A 339 -18.58 -26.34 0.73
C ARG A 339 -17.79 -25.03 0.73
N TYR A 340 -16.64 -25.00 0.05
CA TYR A 340 -15.87 -23.77 -0.11
C TYR A 340 -16.66 -22.71 -0.88
N PHE A 341 -17.25 -23.08 -2.01
CA PHE A 341 -17.95 -22.14 -2.87
C PHE A 341 -19.16 -21.54 -2.17
N TYR A 342 -19.93 -22.37 -1.47
CA TYR A 342 -21.04 -21.92 -0.65
C TYR A 342 -20.58 -21.02 0.50
N SER A 343 -19.56 -21.44 1.25
CA SER A 343 -19.05 -20.65 2.39
C SER A 343 -18.48 -19.31 1.96
N PHE A 344 -17.88 -19.23 0.77
CA PHE A 344 -17.36 -18.00 0.18
C PHE A 344 -18.45 -16.95 -0.01
N TRP A 345 -19.61 -17.36 -0.51
CA TRP A 345 -20.76 -16.48 -0.70
C TRP A 345 -21.51 -16.22 0.61
N LEU A 346 -21.65 -17.24 1.46
CA LEU A 346 -22.26 -17.12 2.79
C LEU A 346 -21.52 -16.11 3.68
N ALA A 347 -20.20 -16.05 3.60
CA ALA A 347 -19.40 -15.09 4.36
C ALA A 347 -19.59 -13.63 3.88
N ARG A 348 -20.00 -13.43 2.62
CA ARG A 348 -20.19 -12.11 2.02
C ARG A 348 -21.63 -11.63 2.11
N ASP A 349 -22.58 -12.55 1.89
CA ASP A 349 -24.00 -12.31 2.07
C ASP A 349 -24.62 -13.50 2.83
N PRO A 350 -24.67 -13.43 4.17
CA PRO A 350 -25.29 -14.47 4.98
C PRO A 350 -26.79 -14.62 4.74
N ALA A 351 -27.46 -13.59 4.21
CA ALA A 351 -28.90 -13.59 4.01
C ALA A 351 -29.28 -14.22 2.65
N ASN A 352 -28.55 -13.87 1.58
CA ASN A 352 -28.86 -14.29 0.21
C ASN A 352 -27.58 -14.69 -0.57
N PRO A 353 -26.87 -15.77 -0.17
CA PRO A 353 -25.62 -16.17 -0.81
C PRO A 353 -25.76 -16.55 -2.28
N GLU A 354 -26.89 -17.16 -2.68
CA GLU A 354 -27.19 -17.48 -4.08
C GLU A 354 -27.34 -16.21 -4.92
N GLU A 355 -28.07 -15.21 -4.43
CA GLU A 355 -28.25 -13.95 -5.14
C GLU A 355 -26.93 -13.20 -5.31
N ALA A 356 -26.09 -13.19 -4.27
CA ALA A 356 -24.75 -12.63 -4.33
C ALA A 356 -23.89 -13.31 -5.42
N TRP A 357 -23.91 -14.65 -5.47
CA TRP A 357 -23.26 -15.40 -6.54
C TRP A 357 -23.81 -15.04 -7.91
N LEU A 358 -25.13 -15.06 -8.10
CA LEU A 358 -25.75 -14.77 -9.40
C LEU A 358 -25.44 -13.36 -9.90
N ASN A 359 -25.38 -12.38 -9.00
CA ASN A 359 -24.99 -11.01 -9.34
C ASN A 359 -23.51 -10.92 -9.73
N TYR A 360 -22.62 -11.61 -9.00
CA TYR A 360 -21.23 -11.71 -9.39
C TYR A 360 -21.02 -12.44 -10.71
N LYS A 361 -21.74 -13.55 -10.93
CA LYS A 361 -21.68 -14.33 -12.17
C LYS A 361 -22.04 -13.47 -13.39
N LYS A 362 -23.02 -12.56 -13.28
CA LYS A 362 -23.32 -11.61 -14.37
C LYS A 362 -22.12 -10.73 -14.72
N MET A 363 -21.35 -10.28 -13.72
CA MET A 363 -20.12 -9.54 -13.96
C MET A 363 -19.04 -10.42 -14.58
N VAL A 364 -18.91 -11.69 -14.14
CA VAL A 364 -18.00 -12.69 -14.73
C VAL A 364 -18.33 -12.89 -16.21
N ASP A 365 -19.61 -13.04 -16.56
CA ASP A 365 -20.06 -13.20 -17.93
C ASP A 365 -19.70 -11.96 -18.79
N ILE A 366 -19.90 -10.74 -18.25
CA ILE A 366 -19.51 -9.48 -18.91
C ILE A 366 -17.99 -9.42 -19.17
N VAL A 367 -17.17 -9.71 -18.16
CA VAL A 367 -15.70 -9.67 -18.35
C VAL A 367 -15.21 -10.78 -19.28
N GLN A 368 -15.87 -11.94 -19.27
CA GLN A 368 -15.56 -13.03 -20.19
C GLN A 368 -15.88 -12.66 -21.64
N GLU A 369 -16.96 -11.93 -21.88
CA GLU A 369 -17.32 -11.42 -23.22
C GLU A 369 -16.38 -10.30 -23.67
N ARG A 370 -16.09 -9.33 -22.80
CA ARG A 370 -15.31 -8.13 -23.16
C ARG A 370 -13.81 -8.34 -23.22
N PHE A 371 -13.27 -9.09 -22.27
CA PHE A 371 -11.82 -9.22 -22.07
C PHE A 371 -11.30 -10.64 -22.31
N GLY A 372 -12.20 -11.62 -22.40
CA GLY A 372 -11.81 -13.00 -22.68
C GLY A 372 -11.28 -13.20 -24.09
N SER A 373 -10.38 -14.17 -24.23
CA SER A 373 -9.90 -14.69 -25.50
C SER A 373 -9.98 -16.22 -25.51
N VAL A 374 -9.61 -16.84 -26.64
CA VAL A 374 -9.52 -18.31 -26.74
C VAL A 374 -8.50 -18.87 -25.74
N GLN A 375 -7.45 -18.11 -25.42
CA GLN A 375 -6.33 -18.55 -24.59
C GLN A 375 -6.48 -18.12 -23.13
N VAL A 376 -7.05 -16.94 -22.88
CA VAL A 376 -7.13 -16.32 -21.56
C VAL A 376 -8.59 -16.05 -21.21
N LYS A 377 -9.04 -16.57 -20.07
CA LYS A 377 -10.37 -16.29 -19.54
C LYS A 377 -10.47 -14.83 -19.09
N GLY A 378 -11.61 -14.19 -19.27
CA GLY A 378 -11.78 -12.77 -18.98
C GLY A 378 -11.42 -12.42 -17.53
N TYR A 379 -11.88 -13.23 -16.57
CA TYR A 379 -11.55 -13.07 -15.14
C TYR A 379 -10.07 -13.29 -14.78
N ARG A 380 -9.25 -13.76 -15.73
CA ARG A 380 -7.79 -13.92 -15.57
C ARG A 380 -6.98 -12.79 -16.20
N THR A 381 -7.61 -11.91 -16.97
CA THR A 381 -6.98 -10.70 -17.51
C THR A 381 -6.89 -9.62 -16.43
N ASP A 382 -5.96 -8.68 -16.56
CA ASP A 382 -5.84 -7.58 -15.60
C ASP A 382 -7.08 -6.67 -15.62
N ARG A 383 -7.63 -6.38 -16.80
CA ARG A 383 -8.90 -5.64 -16.94
C ARG A 383 -10.06 -6.37 -16.27
N GLY A 384 -10.22 -7.66 -16.54
CA GLY A 384 -11.28 -8.47 -15.91
C GLY A 384 -11.11 -8.62 -14.40
N ARG A 385 -9.87 -8.74 -13.91
CA ARG A 385 -9.56 -8.74 -12.48
C ARG A 385 -10.00 -7.41 -11.83
N VAL A 386 -9.55 -6.27 -12.38
CA VAL A 386 -9.89 -4.94 -11.84
C VAL A 386 -11.40 -4.72 -11.87
N TYR A 387 -12.08 -5.09 -12.96
CA TYR A 387 -13.54 -4.98 -13.08
C TYR A 387 -14.28 -5.82 -12.03
N LEU A 388 -13.86 -7.06 -11.81
CA LEU A 388 -14.50 -7.94 -10.83
C LEU A 388 -14.19 -7.54 -9.39
N GLN A 389 -12.99 -7.01 -9.15
CA GLN A 389 -12.53 -6.62 -7.81
C GLN A 389 -13.11 -5.27 -7.36
N TYR A 390 -13.24 -4.31 -8.27
CA TYR A 390 -13.65 -2.92 -7.96
C TYR A 390 -15.01 -2.52 -8.55
N GLY A 391 -15.61 -3.39 -9.36
CA GLY A 391 -16.84 -3.10 -10.08
C GLY A 391 -16.58 -2.38 -11.41
N GLN A 392 -17.65 -1.87 -12.01
CA GLN A 392 -17.56 -1.12 -13.26
C GLN A 392 -16.95 0.28 -13.02
N PRO A 393 -15.95 0.71 -13.82
CA PRO A 393 -15.44 2.08 -13.75
C PRO A 393 -16.51 3.11 -14.15
N ASN A 394 -16.38 4.33 -13.63
CA ASN A 394 -17.28 5.43 -13.98
C ASN A 394 -17.07 5.90 -15.42
N ASP A 395 -15.82 5.90 -15.87
CA ASP A 395 -15.44 6.27 -17.22
C ASP A 395 -14.32 5.37 -17.74
N ILE A 396 -14.38 5.05 -19.04
CA ILE A 396 -13.36 4.27 -19.74
C ILE A 396 -12.95 5.07 -20.96
N GLN A 397 -11.67 5.42 -21.00
CA GLN A 397 -11.07 6.04 -22.15
C GLN A 397 -10.23 5.03 -22.91
N GLU A 398 -10.68 4.66 -24.10
CA GLU A 398 -9.99 3.71 -24.98
C GLU A 398 -9.17 4.45 -26.04
N VAL A 399 -7.90 4.08 -26.16
CA VAL A 399 -6.99 4.56 -27.20
C VAL A 399 -6.50 3.35 -27.98
N PRO A 400 -7.31 2.80 -28.90
CA PRO A 400 -7.00 1.56 -29.60
C PRO A 400 -5.86 1.71 -30.61
N SER A 401 -5.58 2.94 -31.05
CA SER A 401 -4.49 3.25 -31.95
C SER A 401 -4.03 4.68 -31.74
N ASP A 402 -2.72 4.84 -31.61
CA ASP A 402 -2.03 6.12 -31.57
C ASP A 402 -0.72 6.00 -32.36
N PRO A 403 -0.24 7.06 -33.04
CA PRO A 403 1.01 7.01 -33.80
C PRO A 403 2.24 6.76 -32.92
N ILE A 404 2.19 7.19 -31.65
CA ILE A 404 3.33 7.23 -30.73
C ILE A 404 3.20 6.17 -29.65
N THR A 405 2.00 5.90 -29.13
CA THR A 405 1.81 4.90 -28.06
C THR A 405 1.42 3.52 -28.56
N LEU A 406 1.64 2.53 -27.70
CA LEU A 406 0.91 1.27 -27.72
C LEU A 406 -0.57 1.53 -27.41
N PRO A 407 -1.50 0.68 -27.88
CA PRO A 407 -2.90 0.75 -27.49
C PRO A 407 -3.05 0.68 -25.98
N TYR A 408 -3.90 1.54 -25.42
CA TYR A 408 -4.11 1.60 -23.97
C TYR A 408 -5.52 2.04 -23.61
N GLU A 409 -5.89 1.74 -22.38
CA GLU A 409 -7.14 2.18 -21.76
C GLU A 409 -6.85 2.85 -20.43
N VAL A 410 -7.59 3.92 -20.13
CA VAL A 410 -7.59 4.55 -18.82
C VAL A 410 -8.97 4.39 -18.21
N TRP A 411 -9.04 3.68 -17.10
CA TRP A 411 -10.28 3.48 -16.35
C TRP A 411 -10.29 4.42 -15.16
N HIS A 412 -11.38 5.17 -14.99
CA HIS A 412 -11.51 6.15 -13.94
C HIS A 412 -12.67 5.79 -13.00
N TYR A 413 -12.36 5.75 -11.71
CA TYR A 413 -13.32 5.69 -10.61
C TYR A 413 -13.28 7.01 -9.84
N TYR A 414 -14.38 7.76 -9.88
CA TYR A 414 -14.47 9.05 -9.19
C TYR A 414 -14.31 8.88 -7.68
N TYR A 415 -14.85 7.78 -7.15
CA TYR A 415 -14.71 7.38 -5.77
C TYR A 415 -14.61 5.85 -5.69
N LEU A 416 -13.53 5.34 -5.12
CA LEU A 416 -13.30 3.91 -4.93
C LEU A 416 -12.72 3.64 -3.55
N ASP A 417 -13.47 2.87 -2.75
CA ASP A 417 -13.27 2.70 -1.30
C ASP A 417 -13.27 4.03 -0.53
N ASN A 418 -12.08 4.59 -0.29
CA ASN A 418 -11.81 5.83 0.45
C ASN A 418 -10.84 6.75 -0.33
N GLN A 419 -10.66 6.48 -1.62
CA GLN A 419 -9.84 7.29 -2.51
C GLN A 419 -10.73 7.93 -3.56
N THR A 420 -10.51 9.20 -3.84
CA THR A 420 -11.10 9.93 -4.96
C THR A 420 -10.17 9.90 -6.15
N ASN A 421 -10.73 10.04 -7.36
CA ASN A 421 -9.96 10.15 -8.61
C ASN A 421 -8.98 8.99 -8.82
N VAL A 422 -9.47 7.75 -8.65
CA VAL A 422 -8.66 6.56 -8.85
C VAL A 422 -8.62 6.19 -10.32
N LYS A 423 -7.41 6.05 -10.86
CA LYS A 423 -7.16 5.70 -12.26
C LYS A 423 -6.37 4.39 -12.37
N PHE A 424 -6.72 3.60 -13.37
CA PHE A 424 -5.97 2.41 -13.80
C PHE A 424 -5.62 2.57 -15.28
N VAL A 425 -4.37 2.32 -15.62
CA VAL A 425 -3.88 2.37 -17.00
C VAL A 425 -3.55 0.96 -17.44
N PHE A 426 -4.25 0.49 -18.46
CA PHE A 426 -4.00 -0.79 -19.10
C PHE A 426 -3.40 -0.59 -20.48
N TYR A 427 -2.51 -1.46 -20.94
CA TYR A 427 -1.90 -1.35 -22.26
C TYR A 427 -1.72 -2.72 -22.91
N ASP A 428 -1.73 -2.76 -24.25
CA ASP A 428 -1.46 -3.97 -25.03
C ASP A 428 -0.04 -3.95 -25.60
N PRO A 429 0.94 -4.57 -24.90
CA PRO A 429 2.31 -4.65 -25.41
C PRO A 429 2.46 -5.62 -26.59
N ALA A 430 1.59 -6.63 -26.69
CA ALA A 430 1.67 -7.68 -27.70
C ALA A 430 1.01 -7.30 -29.03
N LEU A 431 0.12 -6.30 -29.01
CA LEU A 431 -0.72 -5.84 -30.12
C LEU A 431 -1.62 -6.94 -30.71
N VAL A 432 -1.84 -8.03 -29.95
CA VAL A 432 -2.54 -9.23 -30.40
C VAL A 432 -3.29 -9.83 -29.21
N GLY A 433 -4.55 -10.23 -29.43
CA GLY A 433 -5.27 -11.12 -28.52
C GLY A 433 -6.07 -10.44 -27.41
N ASN A 434 -6.25 -9.11 -27.46
CA ASN A 434 -7.01 -8.34 -26.47
C ASN A 434 -6.46 -8.52 -25.04
N ASP A 435 -5.14 -8.72 -24.91
CA ASP A 435 -4.47 -9.02 -23.64
C ASP A 435 -3.81 -7.76 -23.10
N TYR A 436 -4.62 -6.89 -22.49
CA TYR A 436 -4.11 -5.66 -21.89
C TYR A 436 -3.63 -5.94 -20.46
N GLU A 437 -2.40 -5.53 -20.17
CA GLU A 437 -1.75 -5.62 -18.86
C GLU A 437 -1.96 -4.33 -18.07
N LEU A 438 -2.07 -4.41 -16.74
CA LEU A 438 -2.10 -3.25 -15.87
C LEU A 438 -0.71 -2.62 -15.79
N LEU A 439 -0.57 -1.44 -16.38
CA LEU A 439 0.68 -0.70 -16.42
C LEU A 439 0.89 0.18 -15.18
N HIS A 440 -0.17 0.84 -14.72
CA HIS A 440 -0.10 1.81 -13.63
C HIS A 440 -1.44 2.01 -12.94
N SER A 441 -1.41 2.28 -11.64
CA SER A 441 -2.53 2.83 -10.89
C SER A 441 -2.07 3.77 -9.77
N ASN A 442 -2.94 4.71 -9.40
CA ASN A 442 -2.84 5.48 -8.15
C ASN A 442 -3.69 4.86 -7.01
N LYS A 443 -4.33 3.72 -7.24
CA LYS A 443 -5.03 2.95 -6.21
C LYS A 443 -4.00 2.39 -5.22
N TYR A 444 -4.20 2.62 -3.92
CA TYR A 444 -3.30 2.04 -2.92
C TYR A 444 -3.36 0.51 -2.95
N GLY A 445 -2.19 -0.13 -3.00
CA GLY A 445 -2.05 -1.59 -3.06
C GLY A 445 -2.00 -2.18 -4.47
N GLU A 446 -2.12 -1.35 -5.51
CA GLU A 446 -2.00 -1.76 -6.91
C GLU A 446 -0.62 -1.38 -7.49
N PRO A 447 -0.18 -1.98 -8.60
CA PRO A 447 1.05 -1.59 -9.29
C PRO A 447 1.11 -0.09 -9.56
N HIS A 448 2.15 0.56 -9.07
CA HIS A 448 2.42 1.98 -9.26
C HIS A 448 3.77 2.17 -9.95
N ASP A 449 3.74 2.64 -11.19
CA ASP A 449 4.93 2.92 -11.99
C ASP A 449 4.97 4.42 -12.33
N PRO A 450 5.80 5.26 -11.66
CA PRO A 450 5.89 6.69 -11.96
C PRO A 450 6.28 6.99 -13.42
N ASN A 451 6.91 6.03 -14.11
CA ASN A 451 7.44 6.15 -15.45
C ASN A 451 6.54 5.48 -16.51
N TRP A 452 5.28 5.18 -16.17
CA TRP A 452 4.37 4.44 -17.03
C TRP A 452 4.16 5.08 -18.41
N LYS A 453 4.13 6.42 -18.48
CA LYS A 453 3.98 7.15 -19.75
C LYS A 453 5.10 6.83 -20.72
N MET A 454 6.34 6.72 -20.25
CA MET A 454 7.48 6.34 -21.08
C MET A 454 7.35 4.91 -21.60
N ARG A 455 6.77 4.00 -20.80
CA ARG A 455 6.54 2.61 -21.20
C ARG A 455 5.46 2.45 -22.27
N LEU A 456 4.52 3.39 -22.36
CA LEU A 456 3.52 3.41 -23.42
C LEU A 456 4.10 3.79 -24.79
N VAL A 457 5.16 4.58 -24.84
CA VAL A 457 5.72 5.09 -26.09
C VAL A 457 6.41 3.97 -26.88
N ARG A 458 6.02 3.80 -28.15
CA ARG A 458 6.71 2.93 -29.11
C ARG A 458 8.11 3.49 -29.32
N LYS A 459 9.15 2.68 -29.06
CA LYS A 459 10.58 3.02 -29.22
C LYS A 459 10.89 3.84 -30.50
N ILE A 460 10.79 5.16 -30.43
CA ILE A 460 11.21 6.09 -31.49
C ILE A 460 12.23 7.11 -30.95
N GLN A 461 12.37 7.31 -29.63
CA GLN A 461 13.38 8.22 -29.08
C GLN A 461 14.73 7.52 -28.84
N THR A 462 15.73 7.99 -29.57
CA THR A 462 17.15 7.60 -29.49
C THR A 462 17.93 8.31 -28.36
N GLN A 463 17.29 9.15 -27.56
CA GLN A 463 17.88 9.78 -26.37
C GLN A 463 16.86 9.72 -25.23
N TRP A 464 17.22 9.01 -24.16
CA TRP A 464 16.46 8.94 -22.93
C TRP A 464 17.04 9.94 -21.95
N ASP A 465 16.21 10.88 -21.49
CA ASP A 465 16.49 11.64 -20.27
C ASP A 465 15.90 10.86 -19.11
N LEU A 466 16.76 10.32 -18.24
CA LEU A 466 16.32 9.53 -17.07
C LEU A 466 15.75 10.42 -15.96
N ASP A 467 15.92 11.74 -16.07
CA ASP A 467 15.51 12.74 -15.07
C ASP A 467 14.15 13.38 -15.43
N ASN A 468 13.57 13.06 -16.59
CA ASN A 468 12.25 13.51 -17.02
C ASN A 468 11.27 12.33 -17.23
N PRO A 469 10.29 12.12 -16.33
CA PRO A 469 9.32 11.01 -16.45
C PRO A 469 8.23 11.27 -17.50
N GLU A 470 8.20 12.46 -18.11
CA GLU A 470 7.25 12.84 -19.16
C GLU A 470 7.90 12.69 -20.54
N PRO A 471 7.31 11.93 -21.48
CA PRO A 471 7.73 12.03 -22.87
C PRO A 471 7.51 13.47 -23.37
N ASP A 472 8.41 14.02 -24.19
CA ASP A 472 8.28 15.41 -24.66
C ASP A 472 6.87 15.67 -25.22
N ASP A 473 6.34 16.89 -25.04
CA ASP A 473 5.05 17.28 -25.61
C ASP A 473 5.14 17.22 -27.15
N TYR A 474 4.66 16.12 -27.74
CA TYR A 474 4.59 15.93 -29.18
C TYR A 474 3.21 16.36 -29.71
N PHE A 475 3.22 17.05 -30.85
CA PHE A 475 2.02 17.55 -31.53
C PHE A 475 1.06 16.39 -31.85
N GLY A 476 -0.07 16.33 -31.14
CA GLY A 476 -1.13 15.32 -31.33
C GLY A 476 -1.16 14.16 -30.33
N GLY A 477 -0.28 14.13 -29.31
CA GLY A 477 -0.34 13.14 -28.24
C GLY A 477 -1.26 13.56 -27.10
N HIS A 478 -2.25 12.72 -26.74
CA HIS A 478 -3.23 13.02 -25.70
C HIS A 478 -2.96 12.35 -24.35
N ILE A 479 -1.78 11.74 -24.15
CA ILE A 479 -1.39 11.05 -22.90
C ILE A 479 -1.56 11.95 -21.68
N ASN A 480 -1.14 13.22 -21.80
CA ASN A 480 -1.22 14.20 -20.72
C ASN A 480 -2.65 14.69 -20.48
N ASP A 481 -3.48 14.77 -21.52
CA ASP A 481 -4.88 15.15 -21.40
C ASP A 481 -5.67 14.10 -20.61
N TYR A 482 -5.47 12.82 -20.93
CA TYR A 482 -6.25 11.72 -20.34
C TYR A 482 -5.89 11.45 -18.88
N TRP A 483 -4.66 11.82 -18.47
CA TRP A 483 -4.27 11.79 -17.07
C TRP A 483 -4.71 13.03 -16.29
N ARG A 484 -4.58 14.24 -16.87
CA ARG A 484 -4.80 15.52 -16.18
C ARG A 484 -6.24 16.01 -16.18
N TYR A 485 -7.08 15.60 -17.13
CA TYR A 485 -8.50 15.97 -17.12
C TYR A 485 -9.31 15.03 -16.20
N HIS A 486 -10.09 15.68 -15.33
CA HIS A 486 -10.99 15.17 -14.27
C HIS A 486 -10.32 14.83 -12.94
#